data_AF-A0A7C7BXM2-F1
#
_entry.id   AF-A0A7C7BXM2-F1
#
_cell.length_a   1.000
_cell.length_b   1.000
_cell.length_c   1.000
_cell.angle_alpha   90.00
_cell.angle_beta   90.00
_cell.angle_gamma   90.00
#
_symmetry.space_group_name_H-M   'P 1'
#
loop_
_entity.id
_entity.type
_entity.pdbx_description
1 polymer ?
#
loop_
_entity_poly.entity_id
_entity_poly.type
_entity_poly.pdbx_seq_one_letter_code
_entity_poly.pdbx_strand_id
1 'polypeptide(L)'
;MNLPYEFSISFRYLRSKHRQHRVSFNTVISIVGVTLGVAALIATLGIMTGFKEDVQKRILGTKSHVVVVDRTGGNLSEYEQVLEKVTSVPHVVAASPFIYRQILLTSEFGVQGVLLNGIDPSREGQVTDVGKNLIVGSLDDLKSPQPTEDSSSPDDILPGIIVGKELSRVLQVTVGDRLNVVSPVGSTRIIGATPK
;
A
#
# COMPACT_ATOMS: atom_id res chain seq x y z
N MET A 1 -24.15 12.59 46.57
CA MET A 1 -24.46 13.67 45.63
C MET A 1 -25.98 13.74 45.50
N ASN A 2 -26.61 14.76 46.09
CA ASN A 2 -28.06 14.96 46.01
C ASN A 2 -28.38 15.37 44.57
N LEU A 3 -28.91 14.44 43.77
CA LEU A 3 -29.47 14.78 42.47
C LEU A 3 -30.55 15.86 42.67
N PRO A 4 -30.57 16.91 41.83
CA PRO A 4 -31.59 17.95 41.94
C PRO A 4 -32.99 17.31 41.86
N TYR A 5 -33.89 17.79 42.72
CA TYR A 5 -35.24 17.23 42.89
C TYR A 5 -36.02 17.15 41.56
N GLU A 6 -35.76 18.09 40.66
CA GLU A 6 -36.28 18.18 39.30
C GLU A 6 -35.95 16.95 38.44
N PHE A 7 -34.74 16.40 38.55
CA PHE A 7 -34.33 15.21 37.81
C PHE A 7 -35.03 13.96 38.33
N SER A 8 -35.24 13.87 39.64
CA SER A 8 -35.97 12.77 40.28
C SER A 8 -37.46 12.76 39.90
N ILE A 9 -38.08 13.94 39.76
CA ILE A 9 -39.45 14.06 39.26
C ILE A 9 -39.52 13.66 37.79
N SER A 10 -38.58 14.14 36.97
CA SER A 10 -38.56 13.89 35.52
C SER A 10 -38.39 12.40 35.20
N PHE A 11 -37.45 11.72 35.86
CA PHE A 11 -37.22 10.29 35.68
C PHE A 11 -38.40 9.44 36.18
N ARG A 12 -39.05 9.87 37.29
CA ARG A 12 -40.26 9.21 37.80
C ARG A 12 -41.44 9.37 36.83
N TYR A 13 -41.55 10.51 36.15
CA TYR A 13 -42.54 10.72 35.08
C TYR A 13 -42.27 9.85 33.85
N LEU A 14 -41.01 9.73 33.41
CA LEU A 14 -40.59 8.82 32.33
C LEU A 14 -40.83 7.34 32.66
N ARG A 15 -40.65 6.95 33.93
CA ARG A 15 -40.75 5.57 34.41
C ARG A 15 -42.13 5.18 34.95
N SER A 16 -43.09 6.11 35.03
CA SER A 16 -44.38 5.88 35.69
C SER A 16 -45.29 4.94 34.88
N LYS A 17 -45.39 3.68 35.34
CA LYS A 17 -46.12 2.58 34.70
C LYS A 17 -47.62 2.51 35.07
N HIS A 18 -48.09 3.30 36.03
CA HIS A 18 -49.31 2.95 36.79
C HIS A 18 -50.63 3.67 36.42
N ARG A 19 -50.68 4.63 35.49
CA ARG A 19 -51.98 5.28 35.19
C ARG A 19 -52.28 5.67 33.75
N GLN A 20 -51.29 5.73 32.85
CA GLN A 20 -51.49 6.06 31.42
C GLN A 20 -50.52 5.25 30.52
N HIS A 21 -50.87 4.00 30.20
CA HIS A 21 -50.08 3.14 29.29
C HIS A 21 -49.80 3.80 27.91
N ARG A 22 -50.70 4.66 27.42
CA ARG A 22 -50.56 5.38 26.15
C ARG A 22 -49.37 6.35 26.13
N VAL A 23 -49.08 7.03 27.24
CA VAL A 23 -47.99 8.01 27.32
C VAL A 23 -46.63 7.30 27.30
N SER A 24 -46.50 6.19 28.03
CA SER A 24 -45.25 5.41 28.08
C SER A 24 -44.88 4.78 26.73
N PHE A 25 -45.87 4.39 25.90
CA PHE A 25 -45.60 3.79 24.59
C PHE A 25 -45.02 4.80 23.58
N ASN A 26 -45.59 6.00 23.52
CA ASN A 26 -45.11 7.04 22.61
C ASN A 26 -43.68 7.48 22.97
N THR A 27 -43.37 7.62 24.26
CA THR A 27 -42.03 7.95 24.74
C THR A 27 -40.98 6.92 24.32
N VAL A 28 -41.30 5.62 24.39
CA VAL A 28 -40.38 4.56 23.96
C VAL A 28 -40.12 4.63 22.45
N ILE A 29 -41.17 4.81 21.64
CA ILE A 29 -41.02 4.95 20.19
C ILE A 29 -40.16 6.16 19.84
N SER A 30 -40.40 7.32 20.49
CA SER A 30 -39.60 8.52 20.26
C SER A 30 -38.12 8.32 20.63
N ILE A 31 -37.83 7.68 21.77
CA ILE A 31 -36.46 7.40 22.19
C ILE A 31 -35.78 6.46 21.18
N VAL A 32 -36.45 5.38 20.76
CA VAL A 32 -35.90 4.44 19.76
C VAL A 32 -35.67 5.13 18.43
N GLY A 33 -36.60 5.96 17.95
CA GLY A 33 -36.47 6.71 16.70
C GLY A 33 -35.28 7.67 16.71
N VAL A 34 -35.14 8.46 17.78
CA VAL A 34 -33.98 9.38 17.94
C VAL A 34 -32.69 8.59 18.06
N THR A 35 -32.68 7.49 18.82
CA THR A 35 -31.49 6.64 18.98
C THR A 35 -31.04 6.06 17.65
N LEU A 36 -31.97 5.52 16.85
CA LEU A 36 -31.67 4.98 15.53
C LEU A 36 -31.20 6.07 14.55
N GLY A 37 -31.83 7.25 14.57
CA GLY A 37 -31.42 8.37 13.72
C GLY A 37 -30.01 8.88 14.03
N VAL A 38 -29.71 9.09 15.33
CA VAL A 38 -28.37 9.53 15.76
C VAL A 38 -27.34 8.43 15.53
N ALA A 39 -27.66 7.16 15.81
CA ALA A 39 -26.76 6.05 15.54
C ALA A 39 -26.42 5.91 14.05
N ALA A 40 -27.41 6.08 13.16
CA ALA A 40 -27.17 6.07 11.72
C ALA A 40 -26.26 7.21 11.27
N LEU A 41 -26.45 8.43 11.79
CA LEU A 41 -25.60 9.58 11.49
C LEU A 41 -24.15 9.41 12.01
N ILE A 42 -23.99 8.85 13.21
CA ILE A 42 -22.66 8.55 13.76
C ILE A 42 -21.98 7.46 12.93
N ALA A 43 -22.71 6.41 12.55
CA ALA A 43 -22.18 5.33 11.73
C ALA A 43 -21.72 5.83 10.35
N THR A 44 -22.52 6.65 9.68
CA THR A 44 -22.16 7.20 8.36
C THR A 44 -20.96 8.13 8.44
N LEU A 45 -20.88 8.98 9.48
CA LEU A 45 -19.72 9.84 9.70
C LEU A 45 -18.46 9.02 10.00
N GLY A 46 -18.59 7.95 10.79
CA GLY A 46 -17.50 7.02 11.08
C GLY A 46 -16.97 6.34 9.82
N ILE A 47 -17.85 5.82 8.97
CA ILE A 47 -17.49 5.20 7.69
C ILE A 47 -16.76 6.21 6.79
N MET A 48 -17.32 7.42 6.64
CA MET A 48 -16.73 8.45 5.78
C MET A 48 -15.35 8.89 6.27
N THR A 49 -15.19 9.04 7.59
CA THR A 49 -13.91 9.44 8.20
C THR A 49 -12.86 8.34 8.05
N GLY A 50 -13.21 7.10 8.37
CA GLY A 50 -12.29 5.96 8.23
C GLY A 50 -11.85 5.74 6.79
N PHE A 51 -12.79 5.81 5.84
CA PHE A 51 -12.47 5.68 4.42
C PHE A 51 -11.56 6.81 3.94
N LYS A 52 -11.86 8.06 4.32
CA LYS A 52 -11.00 9.21 3.97
C LYS A 52 -9.58 9.02 4.46
N GLU A 53 -9.42 8.60 5.72
CA GLU A 53 -8.10 8.40 6.32
C GLU A 53 -7.34 7.25 5.64
N ASP A 54 -8.01 6.14 5.33
CA ASP A 54 -7.41 4.99 4.66
C ASP A 54 -6.98 5.33 3.23
N VAL A 55 -7.85 5.98 2.45
CA VAL A 55 -7.53 6.45 1.10
C VAL A 55 -6.38 7.46 1.13
N GLN A 56 -6.41 8.42 2.05
CA GLN A 56 -5.35 9.41 2.19
C GLN A 56 -4.02 8.75 2.54
N LYS A 57 -3.99 7.83 3.52
CA LYS A 57 -2.78 7.08 3.88
C LYS A 57 -2.25 6.28 2.69
N ARG A 58 -3.13 5.62 1.93
CA ARG A 58 -2.72 4.82 0.77
C ARG A 58 -2.16 5.66 -0.37
N ILE A 59 -2.64 6.89 -0.55
CA ILE A 59 -2.15 7.81 -1.57
C ILE A 59 -0.79 8.42 -1.16
N LEU A 60 -0.64 8.87 0.09
CA LEU A 60 0.58 9.55 0.56
C LEU A 60 1.72 8.60 0.98
N GLY A 61 1.42 7.39 1.43
CA GLY A 61 2.41 6.53 2.11
C GLY A 61 3.19 5.56 1.23
N THR A 62 2.88 5.44 -0.07
CA THR A 62 3.48 4.37 -0.90
C THR A 62 4.20 4.89 -2.15
N LYS A 63 4.05 6.17 -2.50
CA LYS A 63 4.69 6.75 -3.69
C LYS A 63 5.55 7.95 -3.32
N SER A 64 6.62 8.14 -4.07
CA SER A 64 7.44 9.36 -3.98
C SER A 64 6.57 10.59 -4.30
N HIS A 65 6.67 11.62 -3.46
CA HIS A 65 5.90 12.85 -3.61
C HIS A 65 6.15 13.58 -4.94
N VAL A 66 7.35 13.43 -5.50
CA VAL A 66 7.77 13.99 -6.78
C VAL A 66 8.48 12.91 -7.57
N VAL A 67 8.19 12.83 -8.87
CA VAL A 67 8.86 11.93 -9.81
C VAL A 67 9.46 12.79 -10.91
N VAL A 68 10.77 12.67 -11.11
CA VAL A 68 11.49 13.34 -12.19
C VAL A 68 11.74 12.32 -13.28
N VAL A 69 11.22 12.59 -14.48
CA VAL A 69 11.41 11.74 -15.66
C VAL A 69 11.93 12.58 -16.82
N ASP A 70 12.65 11.94 -17.73
CA ASP A 70 13.04 12.58 -18.98
C ASP A 70 11.80 12.88 -19.85
N ARG A 71 11.79 14.05 -20.50
CA ARG A 71 10.65 14.50 -21.31
C ARG A 71 10.39 13.60 -22.53
N THR A 72 11.43 12.92 -23.03
CA THR A 72 11.34 12.03 -24.18
C THR A 72 11.05 10.58 -23.81
N GLY A 73 10.90 10.29 -22.50
CA GLY A 73 10.66 8.94 -22.00
C GLY A 73 11.85 8.00 -22.13
N GLY A 74 13.05 8.54 -22.40
CA GLY A 74 14.30 7.81 -22.45
C GLY A 74 14.93 7.57 -21.08
N ASN A 75 16.06 6.85 -21.06
CA ASN A 75 16.89 6.75 -19.87
C ASN A 75 17.58 8.09 -19.60
N LEU A 76 17.61 8.51 -18.33
CA LEU A 76 18.32 9.71 -17.91
C LEU A 76 19.82 9.41 -17.76
N SER A 77 20.63 9.77 -18.77
CA SER A 77 22.07 9.47 -18.78
C SER A 77 22.86 10.20 -17.68
N GLU A 78 22.47 11.44 -17.35
CA GLU A 78 23.15 12.28 -16.35
C GLU A 78 22.41 12.29 -15.00
N TYR A 79 21.92 11.12 -14.56
CA TYR A 79 21.07 11.03 -13.38
C TYR A 79 21.76 11.53 -12.11
N GLU A 80 23.08 11.35 -11.94
CA GLU A 80 23.83 11.78 -10.75
C GLU A 80 23.82 13.31 -10.59
N GLN A 81 24.04 14.06 -11.67
CA GLN A 81 24.02 15.53 -11.62
C GLN A 81 22.61 16.06 -11.33
N VAL A 82 21.59 15.41 -11.88
CA VAL A 82 20.18 15.75 -11.59
C VAL A 82 19.85 15.44 -10.14
N LEU A 83 20.32 14.31 -9.62
CA LEU A 83 20.13 13.88 -8.24
C LEU A 83 20.75 14.86 -7.24
N GLU A 84 21.97 15.34 -7.50
CA GLU A 84 22.62 16.37 -6.68
C GLU A 84 21.83 17.68 -6.71
N LYS A 85 21.44 18.14 -7.92
CA LYS A 85 20.61 19.34 -8.07
C LYS A 85 19.30 19.23 -7.30
N VAL A 86 18.60 18.10 -7.41
CA VAL A 86 17.32 17.87 -6.70
C VAL A 86 17.54 17.83 -5.19
N THR A 87 18.58 17.15 -4.71
CA THR A 87 18.89 17.08 -3.27
C THR A 87 19.29 18.44 -2.70
N SER A 88 19.84 19.34 -3.52
CA SER A 88 20.20 20.71 -3.11
C SER A 88 19.00 21.65 -2.95
N VAL A 89 17.80 21.27 -3.41
CA VAL A 89 16.61 22.10 -3.33
C VAL A 89 16.08 22.13 -1.89
N PRO A 90 15.75 23.30 -1.32
CA PRO A 90 15.13 23.38 0.00
C PRO A 90 13.84 22.54 0.07
N HIS A 91 13.64 21.84 1.19
CA HIS A 91 12.51 20.93 1.46
C HIS A 91 12.58 19.53 0.83
N VAL A 92 13.63 19.18 0.08
CA VAL A 92 13.84 17.79 -0.36
C VAL A 92 14.46 16.98 0.78
N VAL A 93 13.73 15.98 1.28
CA VAL A 93 14.19 15.12 2.39
C VAL A 93 15.17 14.05 1.89
N ALA A 94 14.87 13.41 0.76
CA ALA A 94 15.69 12.38 0.16
C ALA A 94 15.36 12.23 -1.33
N ALA A 95 16.32 11.74 -2.12
CA ALA A 95 16.15 11.42 -3.52
C ALA A 95 16.87 10.10 -3.88
N SER A 96 16.19 9.28 -4.69
CA SER A 96 16.63 7.95 -5.13
C SER A 96 16.38 7.80 -6.64
N PRO A 97 17.36 7.30 -7.41
CA PRO A 97 17.13 6.97 -8.82
C PRO A 97 16.26 5.72 -8.93
N PHE A 98 15.44 5.66 -9.99
CA PHE A 98 14.60 4.49 -10.25
C PHE A 98 14.57 4.13 -11.74
N ILE A 99 14.38 2.85 -12.04
CA ILE A 99 14.11 2.34 -13.39
C ILE A 99 12.69 1.82 -13.42
N TYR A 100 11.92 2.21 -14.42
CA TYR A 100 10.51 1.85 -14.55
C TYR A 100 10.26 1.17 -15.90
N ARG A 101 10.04 -0.15 -15.90
CA ARG A 101 9.87 -0.93 -17.14
C ARG A 101 8.78 -1.98 -17.00
N GLN A 102 8.00 -2.15 -18.06
CA GLN A 102 7.04 -3.26 -18.13
C GLN A 102 7.78 -4.54 -18.53
N ILE A 103 7.58 -5.61 -17.75
CA ILE A 103 8.16 -6.93 -17.95
C ILE A 103 7.07 -8.00 -17.84
N LEU A 104 7.36 -9.20 -18.31
CA LEU A 104 6.60 -10.40 -18.03
C LEU A 104 7.37 -11.21 -16.98
N LEU A 105 6.70 -11.54 -15.88
CA LEU A 105 7.20 -12.53 -14.93
C LEU A 105 6.58 -13.87 -15.26
N THR A 106 7.41 -14.90 -15.35
CA THR A 106 7.00 -16.27 -15.58
C THR A 106 7.44 -17.14 -14.41
N SER A 107 6.47 -17.85 -13.85
CA SER A 107 6.62 -18.93 -12.86
C SER A 107 6.19 -20.25 -13.50
N GLU A 108 6.41 -21.37 -12.82
CA GLU A 108 5.89 -22.69 -13.23
C GLU A 108 4.35 -22.69 -13.38
N PHE A 109 3.67 -21.85 -12.61
CA PHE A 109 2.20 -21.81 -12.53
C PHE A 109 1.54 -20.80 -13.46
N GLY A 110 2.31 -19.90 -14.10
CA GLY A 110 1.73 -18.91 -15.01
C GLY A 110 2.63 -17.74 -15.38
N VAL A 111 2.09 -16.86 -16.23
CA VAL A 111 2.76 -15.65 -16.73
C VAL A 111 1.93 -14.42 -16.36
N GLN A 112 2.59 -13.42 -15.78
CA GLN A 112 1.94 -12.16 -15.41
C GLN A 112 2.73 -10.97 -15.96
N GLY A 113 2.04 -10.06 -16.65
CA GLY A 113 2.59 -8.76 -16.99
C GLY A 113 2.67 -7.88 -15.76
N VAL A 114 3.87 -7.41 -15.43
CA VAL A 114 4.14 -6.57 -14.27
C VAL A 114 5.03 -5.40 -14.63
N LEU A 115 5.16 -4.51 -13.66
CA LEU A 115 5.96 -3.33 -13.76
C LEU A 115 7.15 -3.46 -12.81
N LEU A 116 8.34 -3.50 -13.38
CA LEU A 116 9.59 -3.58 -12.65
C LEU A 116 10.03 -2.18 -12.24
N ASN A 117 10.22 -2.02 -10.94
CA ASN A 117 10.88 -0.87 -10.34
C ASN A 117 12.30 -1.26 -9.92
N GLY A 118 13.31 -0.85 -10.69
CA GLY A 118 14.70 -0.94 -10.26
C GLY A 118 14.97 0.18 -9.27
N ILE A 119 15.44 -0.17 -8.07
CA ILE A 119 15.69 0.77 -6.97
C ILE A 119 17.13 0.62 -6.46
N ASP A 120 17.69 1.69 -5.89
CA ASP A 120 18.92 1.59 -5.09
C ASP A 120 18.53 1.29 -3.63
N PRO A 121 18.79 0.08 -3.09
CA PRO A 121 18.34 -0.30 -1.75
C PRO A 121 18.94 0.57 -0.64
N SER A 122 20.06 1.26 -0.90
CA SER A 122 20.70 2.15 0.07
C SER A 122 19.95 3.48 0.26
N ARG A 123 19.32 3.97 -0.82
CA ARG A 123 18.70 5.30 -0.87
C ARG A 123 17.17 5.22 -0.80
N GLU A 124 16.61 4.15 -1.36
CA GLU A 124 15.16 3.99 -1.49
C GLU A 124 14.45 3.95 -0.13
N GLY A 125 15.05 3.33 0.88
CA GLY A 125 14.49 3.29 2.25
C GLY A 125 14.34 4.65 2.93
N GLN A 126 15.00 5.71 2.42
CA GLN A 126 14.85 7.08 2.90
C GLN A 126 13.76 7.86 2.13
N VAL A 127 13.40 7.39 0.93
CA VAL A 127 12.43 8.05 0.04
C VAL A 127 11.05 7.43 0.16
N THR A 128 10.97 6.11 0.31
CA THR A 128 9.71 5.36 0.36
C THR A 128 9.65 4.42 1.56
N ASP A 129 8.44 4.14 2.04
CA ASP A 129 8.20 3.19 3.13
C ASP A 129 8.28 1.71 2.68
N VAL A 130 8.90 1.40 1.53
CA VAL A 130 9.02 0.03 1.01
C VAL A 130 9.71 -0.89 2.01
N GLY A 131 10.76 -0.40 2.68
CA GLY A 131 11.46 -1.13 3.74
C GLY A 131 10.56 -1.53 4.91
N LYS A 132 9.62 -0.67 5.31
CA LYS A 132 8.71 -0.91 6.45
C LYS A 132 7.55 -1.85 6.09
N ASN A 133 7.20 -1.93 4.82
CA ASN A 133 6.09 -2.72 4.31
C ASN A 133 6.51 -4.14 3.87
N LEU A 134 7.80 -4.48 3.98
CA LEU A 134 8.30 -5.83 3.75
C LEU A 134 7.83 -6.78 4.86
N ILE A 135 7.22 -7.90 4.45
CA ILE A 135 6.68 -8.92 5.36
C ILE A 135 7.72 -10.01 5.61
N VAL A 136 8.45 -10.41 4.56
CA VAL A 136 9.47 -11.46 4.57
C VAL A 136 10.65 -11.01 3.71
N GLY A 137 11.88 -11.28 4.16
CA GLY A 137 13.12 -10.83 3.52
C GLY A 137 13.56 -9.43 3.96
N SER A 138 14.69 -8.98 3.42
CA SER A 138 15.27 -7.65 3.65
C SER A 138 15.53 -6.92 2.33
N LEU A 139 15.56 -5.59 2.36
CA LEU A 139 16.06 -4.78 1.24
C LEU A 139 17.53 -5.09 0.92
N ASP A 140 18.30 -5.53 1.92
CA ASP A 140 19.72 -5.87 1.74
C ASP A 140 19.92 -7.16 0.92
N ASP A 141 18.90 -8.01 0.83
CA ASP A 141 18.93 -9.23 0.00
C ASP A 141 18.97 -8.88 -1.51
N LEU A 142 18.61 -7.65 -1.88
CA LEU A 142 18.79 -7.13 -3.24
C LEU A 142 20.26 -6.77 -3.54
N LYS A 143 21.07 -6.46 -2.52
CA LYS A 143 22.49 -6.10 -2.69
C LYS A 143 23.39 -7.32 -2.73
N SER A 144 23.09 -8.30 -1.87
CA SER A 144 23.86 -9.53 -1.73
C SER A 144 22.94 -10.70 -2.05
N PRO A 145 22.98 -11.23 -3.28
CA PRO A 145 22.13 -12.35 -3.64
C PRO A 145 22.52 -13.55 -2.79
N GLN A 146 21.57 -14.07 -2.00
CA GLN A 146 21.80 -15.23 -1.15
C GLN A 146 21.86 -16.51 -2.01
N PRO A 147 22.74 -17.47 -1.68
CA PRO A 147 22.70 -18.79 -2.28
C PRO A 147 21.34 -19.43 -2.04
N THR A 148 20.71 -19.92 -3.11
CA THR A 148 19.50 -20.74 -2.97
C THR A 148 19.88 -22.07 -2.31
N GLU A 149 19.00 -22.67 -1.50
CA GLU A 149 19.30 -23.92 -0.77
C GLU A 149 19.67 -25.09 -1.71
N ASP A 150 19.31 -25.00 -3.00
CA ASP A 150 19.62 -25.97 -4.07
C ASP A 150 20.86 -25.61 -4.92
N SER A 151 21.57 -24.52 -4.62
CA SER A 151 22.71 -24.05 -5.43
C SER A 151 23.98 -24.84 -5.10
N SER A 152 24.15 -26.00 -5.73
CA SER A 152 25.38 -26.82 -5.66
C SER A 152 26.57 -26.26 -6.45
N SER A 153 26.43 -25.08 -7.08
CA SER A 153 27.45 -24.45 -7.93
C SER A 153 27.58 -22.95 -7.66
N PRO A 154 28.80 -22.38 -7.56
CA PRO A 154 29.04 -20.96 -7.31
C PRO A 154 28.66 -20.02 -8.47
N ASP A 155 28.26 -20.55 -9.63
CA ASP A 155 27.76 -19.77 -10.78
C ASP A 155 26.24 -19.48 -10.72
N ASP A 156 25.53 -20.01 -9.72
CA ASP A 156 24.05 -19.92 -9.61
C ASP A 156 23.61 -18.81 -8.64
N ILE A 157 24.39 -17.72 -8.55
CA ILE A 157 24.05 -16.52 -7.77
C ILE A 157 23.07 -15.68 -8.59
N LEU A 158 21.78 -15.95 -8.42
CA LEU A 158 20.71 -15.24 -9.10
C LEU A 158 20.41 -13.90 -8.41
N PRO A 159 20.15 -12.81 -9.16
CA PRO A 159 19.77 -11.54 -8.57
C PRO A 159 18.43 -11.65 -7.83
N GLY A 160 18.34 -11.05 -6.64
CA GLY A 160 17.12 -11.01 -5.85
C GLY A 160 16.03 -10.14 -6.51
N ILE A 161 14.77 -10.53 -6.32
CA ILE A 161 13.60 -9.73 -6.70
C ILE A 161 12.60 -9.67 -5.55
N ILE A 162 12.10 -8.48 -5.24
CA ILE A 162 11.02 -8.31 -4.27
C ILE A 162 9.69 -8.35 -5.00
N VAL A 163 8.81 -9.23 -4.53
CA VAL A 163 7.50 -9.46 -5.14
C VAL A 163 6.41 -9.04 -4.15
N GLY A 164 5.42 -8.29 -4.63
CA GLY A 164 4.26 -7.92 -3.81
C GLY A 164 3.42 -9.13 -3.42
N LYS A 165 2.83 -9.11 -2.22
CA LYS A 165 2.04 -10.23 -1.65
C LYS A 165 0.94 -10.79 -2.57
N GLU A 166 0.25 -9.93 -3.31
CA GLU A 166 -0.79 -10.40 -4.24
C GLU A 166 -0.20 -11.01 -5.51
N LEU A 167 0.92 -10.46 -5.99
CA LEU A 167 1.63 -11.00 -7.15
C LEU A 167 2.25 -12.36 -6.83
N SER A 168 2.81 -12.53 -5.62
CA SER A 168 3.33 -13.82 -5.17
C SER A 168 2.22 -14.87 -5.04
N ARG A 169 1.01 -14.47 -4.62
CA ARG A 169 -0.17 -15.36 -4.58
C ARG A 169 -0.63 -15.78 -5.98
N VAL A 170 -0.66 -14.85 -6.94
CA VAL A 170 -1.05 -15.14 -8.34
C VAL A 170 -0.04 -16.07 -9.01
N LEU A 171 1.25 -15.82 -8.82
CA LEU A 171 2.33 -16.64 -9.39
C LEU A 171 2.63 -17.92 -8.58
N GLN A 172 1.99 -18.08 -7.43
CA GLN A 172 2.19 -19.17 -6.46
C GLN A 172 3.67 -19.36 -6.07
N VAL A 173 4.35 -18.25 -5.79
CA VAL A 173 5.78 -18.26 -5.41
C VAL A 173 5.99 -17.78 -3.98
N THR A 174 7.04 -18.31 -3.39
CA THR A 174 7.55 -18.05 -2.04
C THR A 174 9.01 -17.61 -2.09
N VAL A 175 9.56 -17.18 -0.96
CA VAL A 175 10.97 -16.74 -0.89
C VAL A 175 11.87 -17.95 -1.11
N GLY A 176 12.76 -17.86 -2.10
CA GLY A 176 13.64 -18.95 -2.53
C GLY A 176 13.28 -19.50 -3.91
N ASP A 177 12.05 -19.26 -4.39
CA ASP A 177 11.62 -19.76 -5.71
C ASP A 177 12.24 -18.94 -6.85
N ARG A 178 12.44 -19.62 -7.98
CA ARG A 178 13.01 -19.00 -9.19
C ARG A 178 11.91 -18.37 -10.03
N LEU A 179 12.16 -17.15 -10.51
CA LEU A 179 11.28 -16.42 -11.41
C LEU A 179 12.03 -16.02 -12.67
N ASN A 180 11.39 -16.22 -13.82
CA ASN A 180 11.93 -15.76 -15.09
C ASN A 180 11.40 -14.35 -15.41
N VAL A 181 12.33 -13.43 -15.62
CA VAL A 181 12.03 -12.04 -15.99
C VAL A 181 12.26 -11.87 -17.49
N VAL A 182 11.19 -11.59 -18.24
CA VAL A 182 11.25 -11.36 -19.69
C VAL A 182 10.87 -9.92 -19.99
N SER A 183 11.74 -9.18 -20.66
CA SER A 183 11.41 -7.85 -21.17
C SER A 183 10.75 -7.97 -22.56
N PRO A 184 9.44 -7.70 -22.71
CA PRO A 184 8.77 -7.73 -24.01
C PRO A 184 9.23 -6.59 -24.92
N VAL A 185 9.79 -5.53 -24.35
CA VAL A 185 10.43 -4.42 -25.07
C VAL A 185 11.91 -4.73 -25.27
N GLY A 186 12.19 -5.65 -26.20
CA GLY A 186 13.53 -5.87 -26.72
C GLY A 186 13.96 -4.72 -27.62
N SER A 187 15.23 -4.31 -27.51
CA SER A 187 15.89 -3.45 -28.50
C SER A 187 15.49 -3.94 -29.90
N THR A 188 15.00 -3.02 -30.73
CA THR A 188 14.80 -3.26 -32.16
C THR A 188 16.15 -3.57 -32.80
N ARG A 189 16.66 -4.78 -32.61
CA ARG A 189 17.50 -5.42 -33.61
C ARG A 189 16.57 -5.70 -34.77
N ILE A 190 16.50 -4.69 -35.65
CA ILE A 190 16.18 -4.88 -37.05
C ILE A 190 17.01 -6.09 -37.49
N ILE A 191 16.33 -7.14 -37.94
CA ILE A 191 16.84 -8.48 -38.32
C ILE A 191 16.62 -9.56 -37.24
N GLY A 192 15.48 -10.25 -37.40
CA GLY A 192 15.42 -11.71 -37.22
C GLY A 192 14.92 -12.20 -35.88
N ALA A 193 13.60 -12.38 -35.76
CA ALA A 193 13.04 -13.32 -34.80
C ALA A 193 13.54 -14.73 -35.14
N THR A 194 14.40 -15.30 -34.30
CA THR A 194 14.60 -16.75 -34.24
C THR A 194 14.30 -17.19 -32.81
N PRO A 195 13.30 -18.06 -32.58
CA PRO A 195 13.02 -18.59 -31.27
C PRO A 195 14.02 -19.70 -30.94
N LYS A 196 14.72 -19.56 -29.82
CA LYS A 196 15.24 -20.67 -29.00
C LYS A 196 15.26 -20.24 -27.55
#